data_AF-A0A932CJC6-F1
#
_entry.id   AF-A0A932CJC6-F1
#
_cell.length_a   1.000
_cell.length_b   1.000
_cell.length_c   1.000
_cell.angle_alpha   90.00
_cell.angle_beta   90.00
_cell.angle_gamma   90.00
#
_symmetry.space_group_name_H-M   'P 1'
#
loop_
_entity.id
_entity.type
_entity.pdbx_description
1 polymer ?
#
loop_
_entity_poly.entity_id
_entity_poly.type
_entity_poly.pdbx_seq_one_letter_code
_entity_poly.pdbx_strand_id
1 'polypeptide(L)'
;MGRAKIISFINYKGGVGKTTTTYHVGCSLAFHHDKKILLVDIDPQTNLTFLCVDYPSWQRFKNSNGTIATLYDRFRRRLQLQTKRYIWQSAMGHGRSQKIPNTNLLPCDLELLGEDLGGGFTNTPCPIPSEPLSSPSKAGKADPA
;
A
#
# COMPACT_ATOMS: atom_id res chain seq x y z
N MET A 1 -18.99 5.90 8.82
CA MET A 1 -17.63 5.34 9.00
C MET A 1 -16.66 6.48 9.27
N GLY A 2 -15.77 6.36 10.26
CA GLY A 2 -14.74 7.37 10.53
C GLY A 2 -13.63 7.36 9.48
N ARG A 3 -13.01 8.52 9.23
CA ARG A 3 -11.85 8.66 8.33
C ARG A 3 -10.64 7.91 8.90
N ALA A 4 -9.89 7.20 8.06
CA ALA A 4 -8.63 6.58 8.48
C ALA A 4 -7.60 7.65 8.90
N LYS A 5 -6.88 7.41 9.99
CA LYS A 5 -5.75 8.26 10.40
C LYS A 5 -4.51 7.83 9.60
N ILE A 6 -3.84 8.80 8.98
CA ILE A 6 -2.64 8.58 8.16
C ILE A 6 -1.43 9.07 8.96
N ILE A 7 -0.41 8.23 9.08
CA ILE A 7 0.86 8.54 9.76
C ILE A 7 1.98 8.19 8.79
N SER A 8 2.90 9.12 8.54
CA SER A 8 4.02 8.94 7.63
C SER A 8 5.34 9.19 8.36
N PHE A 9 6.28 8.25 8.24
CA PHE A 9 7.62 8.36 8.81
C PHE A 9 8.60 8.74 7.70
N ILE A 10 8.97 10.03 7.64
CA ILE A 10 9.79 10.60 6.55
C ILE A 10 11.07 11.20 7.14
N ASN A 11 12.21 10.90 6.50
CA ASN A 11 13.52 11.47 6.82
C ASN A 11 14.45 11.23 5.64
N TYR A 12 15.14 12.29 5.19
CA TYR A 12 16.09 12.27 4.08
C TYR A 12 17.38 11.49 4.40
N LYS A 13 17.72 11.29 5.67
CA LYS A 13 18.89 10.51 6.08
C LYS A 13 18.58 9.01 6.15
N GLY A 14 19.46 8.19 5.57
CA GLY A 14 19.44 6.73 5.71
C GLY A 14 19.83 6.28 7.12
N GLY A 15 19.39 5.07 7.53
CA GLY A 15 19.84 4.46 8.79
C GLY A 15 19.28 5.08 10.08
N VAL A 16 18.27 5.93 10.00
CA VAL A 16 17.66 6.64 11.16
C VAL A 16 16.47 5.91 11.80
N GLY A 17 16.24 4.65 11.44
CA GLY A 17 15.21 3.81 12.07
C GLY A 17 13.78 3.95 11.54
N LYS A 18 13.51 4.75 10.50
CA LYS A 18 12.14 4.96 9.93
C LYS A 18 11.35 3.66 9.76
N THR A 19 11.92 2.70 9.04
CA THR A 19 11.27 1.43 8.70
C THR A 19 10.95 0.61 9.96
N THR A 20 11.91 0.52 10.87
CA THR A 20 11.77 -0.16 12.16
C THR A 20 10.69 0.51 13.00
N THR A 21 10.68 1.84 13.08
CA THR A 21 9.65 2.60 13.79
C THR A 21 8.27 2.38 13.18
N THR A 22 8.14 2.45 11.85
CA THR A 22 6.87 2.18 11.13
C THR A 22 6.33 0.80 11.47
N TYR A 23 7.18 -0.23 11.41
CA TYR A 23 6.82 -1.60 11.74
C TYR A 23 6.34 -1.72 13.19
N HIS A 24 7.13 -1.28 14.16
CA HIS A 24 6.79 -1.45 15.58
C HIS A 24 5.61 -0.59 16.04
N VAL A 25 5.45 0.63 15.52
CA VAL A 25 4.27 1.46 15.80
C VAL A 25 3.01 0.78 15.25
N GLY A 26 3.06 0.26 14.01
CA GLY A 26 1.95 -0.51 13.44
C GLY A 26 1.61 -1.75 14.26
N CYS A 27 2.61 -2.52 14.67
CA CYS A 27 2.45 -3.68 15.54
C CYS A 27 1.82 -3.31 16.88
N SER A 28 2.31 -2.25 17.54
CA SER A 28 1.83 -1.81 18.85
C SER A 28 0.38 -1.33 18.79
N LEU A 29 0.01 -0.56 17.76
CA LEU A 29 -1.37 -0.12 17.57
C LEU A 29 -2.32 -1.29 17.32
N ALA A 30 -1.90 -2.30 16.55
CA ALA A 30 -2.71 -3.48 16.32
C ALA A 30 -2.84 -4.35 17.58
N PHE A 31 -1.73 -4.64 18.25
CA PHE A 31 -1.68 -5.60 19.34
C PHE A 31 -2.17 -5.03 20.68
N HIS A 32 -1.76 -3.81 21.04
CA HIS A 32 -2.10 -3.21 22.34
C HIS A 32 -3.36 -2.32 22.30
N HIS A 33 -3.79 -1.89 21.11
CA HIS A 33 -4.91 -0.95 20.96
C HIS A 33 -6.01 -1.41 20.00
N ASP A 34 -5.95 -2.68 19.56
CA ASP A 34 -6.92 -3.35 18.68
C ASP A 34 -7.27 -2.51 17.43
N LYS A 35 -6.26 -1.85 16.84
CA LYS A 35 -6.44 -1.04 15.65
C LYS A 35 -6.29 -1.88 14.38
N LYS A 36 -7.12 -1.57 13.39
CA LYS A 36 -6.95 -2.05 12.02
C LYS A 36 -5.85 -1.22 11.35
N ILE A 37 -4.74 -1.88 11.02
CA ILE A 37 -3.55 -1.24 10.46
C ILE A 37 -3.36 -1.70 9.02
N LEU A 38 -3.02 -0.74 8.15
CA LEU A 38 -2.49 -0.97 6.82
C LEU A 38 -1.08 -0.37 6.79
N LEU A 39 -0.07 -1.22 6.77
CA LEU A 39 1.30 -0.81 6.48
C LEU A 39 1.43 -0.62 4.98
N VAL A 40 2.07 0.48 4.58
CA VAL A 40 2.29 0.82 3.16
C VAL A 40 3.77 1.06 2.98
N ASP A 41 4.39 0.28 2.11
CA ASP A 41 5.80 0.41 1.75
C ASP A 41 5.90 1.07 0.37
N ILE A 42 6.50 2.26 0.33
CA ILE A 42 6.75 3.05 -0.89
C ILE A 42 8.24 3.33 -1.07
N ASP A 43 9.09 2.68 -0.27
CA ASP A 43 10.53 2.78 -0.40
C ASP A 43 11.01 1.65 -1.32
N PRO A 44 11.61 1.96 -2.48
CA PRO A 44 12.14 0.93 -3.38
C PRO A 44 13.22 0.04 -2.75
N GLN A 45 13.75 0.38 -1.56
CA GLN A 45 14.59 -0.52 -0.77
C GLN A 45 13.82 -1.71 -0.17
N THR A 46 12.48 -1.68 -0.15
CA THR A 46 11.58 -2.78 0.26
C THR A 46 11.76 -3.30 1.69
N ASN A 47 12.44 -2.53 2.55
CA ASN A 47 12.79 -2.97 3.90
C ASN A 47 11.55 -3.23 4.78
N LEU A 48 10.49 -2.43 4.67
CA LEU A 48 9.28 -2.63 5.49
C LEU A 48 8.55 -3.91 5.05
N THR A 49 8.47 -4.14 3.75
CA THR A 49 7.89 -5.36 3.17
C THR A 49 8.58 -6.60 3.72
N PHE A 50 9.91 -6.69 3.66
CA PHE A 50 10.64 -7.87 4.12
C PHE A 50 10.79 -7.98 5.65
N LEU A 51 10.52 -6.91 6.41
CA LEU A 51 10.28 -7.02 7.85
C LEU A 51 8.94 -7.69 8.18
N CYS A 52 7.95 -7.59 7.28
CA CYS A 52 6.61 -8.14 7.49
C CYS A 52 6.49 -9.59 7.00
N VAL A 53 7.11 -9.94 5.87
CA VAL A 53 6.93 -11.22 5.16
C VAL A 53 8.25 -11.82 4.66
N ASP A 54 8.28 -13.14 4.49
CA ASP A 54 9.40 -13.83 3.85
C ASP A 54 9.42 -13.64 2.33
N TYR A 55 10.61 -13.74 1.73
CA TYR A 55 10.81 -13.54 0.29
C TYR A 55 10.02 -14.54 -0.58
N PRO A 56 10.03 -15.88 -0.32
CA PRO A 56 9.24 -16.82 -1.11
C PRO A 56 7.74 -16.51 -1.13
N SER A 57 7.15 -16.16 0.02
CA SER A 57 5.75 -15.77 0.10
C SER A 57 5.48 -14.46 -0.63
N TRP A 58 6.38 -13.49 -0.48
CA TRP A 58 6.28 -12.22 -1.20
C TRP A 58 6.31 -12.41 -2.71
N GLN A 59 7.20 -13.27 -3.22
CA GLN A 59 7.31 -13.54 -4.64
C GLN A 59 6.01 -14.17 -5.19
N ARG A 60 5.40 -15.11 -4.45
CA ARG A 60 4.08 -15.67 -4.79
C ARG A 60 3.00 -14.60 -4.83
N PHE A 61 2.92 -13.76 -3.79
CA PHE A 61 1.93 -12.68 -3.72
C PHE A 61 2.10 -11.68 -4.86
N LYS A 62 3.33 -11.22 -5.13
CA LYS A 62 3.65 -10.33 -6.26
C LYS A 62 3.13 -10.90 -7.58
N ASN A 63 3.40 -12.17 -7.86
CA ASN A 63 3.03 -12.80 -9.13
C ASN A 63 1.51 -12.97 -9.30
N SER A 64 0.76 -13.22 -8.23
CA SER A 64 -0.70 -13.42 -8.30
C SER A 64 -1.49 -12.11 -8.23
N ASN A 65 -1.05 -11.18 -7.39
CA ASN A 65 -1.82 -10.00 -7.00
C ASN A 65 -1.27 -8.71 -7.59
N GLY A 66 0.06 -8.56 -7.61
CA GLY A 66 0.77 -7.30 -7.83
C GLY A 66 1.07 -6.56 -6.52
N THR A 67 1.74 -5.42 -6.64
CA THR A 67 2.26 -4.62 -5.51
C THR A 67 1.86 -3.14 -5.66
N ILE A 68 2.43 -2.26 -4.83
CA ILE A 68 2.34 -0.81 -5.05
C ILE A 68 2.85 -0.37 -6.43
N ALA A 69 3.87 -1.02 -6.99
CA ALA A 69 4.40 -0.68 -8.31
C ALA A 69 3.34 -0.96 -9.40
N THR A 70 2.66 -2.10 -9.30
CA THR A 70 1.52 -2.42 -10.19
C THR A 70 0.38 -1.42 -10.04
N LEU A 71 0.05 -1.02 -8.81
CA LEU A 71 -0.99 -0.03 -8.55
C LEU A 71 -0.61 1.34 -9.16
N TYR A 72 0.65 1.74 -9.02
CA TYR A 72 1.17 3.00 -9.55
C TYR A 72 1.21 3.01 -11.09
N ASP A 73 1.65 1.93 -11.73
CA ASP A 73 1.59 1.80 -13.19
C ASP A 73 0.16 1.96 -13.72
N ARG A 74 -0.81 1.31 -13.07
CA ARG A 74 -2.23 1.46 -13.44
C ARG A 74 -2.74 2.88 -13.26
N PHE A 75 -2.31 3.57 -12.20
CA PHE A 75 -2.64 4.97 -11.98
C PHE A 75 -2.11 5.85 -13.11
N ARG A 76 -0.83 5.70 -13.49
CA ARG A 76 -0.24 6.44 -14.62
C ARG A 76 -0.96 6.18 -15.94
N ARG A 77 -1.38 4.93 -16.18
CA ARG A 77 -2.13 4.53 -17.38
C ARG A 77 -3.62 4.88 -17.31
N ARG A 78 -4.09 5.53 -16.24
CA ARG A 78 -5.50 5.87 -16.00
C ARG A 78 -6.44 4.66 -16.05
N LEU A 79 -5.96 3.51 -15.57
CA LEU A 79 -6.74 2.28 -15.47
C LEU A 79 -7.45 2.20 -14.11
N GLN A 80 -8.49 1.37 -14.03
CA GLN A 80 -9.19 1.07 -12.78
C GLN A 80 -8.20 0.59 -11.71
N LEU A 81 -8.16 1.32 -10.59
CA LEU A 81 -7.32 1.03 -9.42
C LEU A 81 -8.02 -0.01 -8.56
N GLN A 82 -7.76 -1.30 -8.81
CA GLN A 82 -8.32 -2.40 -8.04
C GLN A 82 -7.63 -2.53 -6.67
N THR A 83 -7.59 -1.45 -5.87
CA THR A 83 -6.69 -1.31 -4.71
C THR A 83 -6.72 -2.48 -3.73
N LYS A 84 -7.91 -3.04 -3.47
CA LYS A 84 -8.09 -4.20 -2.57
C LYS A 84 -7.27 -5.42 -3.00
N ARG A 85 -7.03 -5.59 -4.30
CA ARG A 85 -6.24 -6.69 -4.87
C ARG A 85 -4.80 -6.70 -4.38
N TYR A 86 -4.21 -5.52 -4.21
CA TYR A 86 -2.80 -5.34 -3.88
C TYR A 86 -2.55 -5.33 -2.36
N ILE A 87 -3.60 -5.40 -1.54
CA ILE A 87 -3.49 -5.42 -0.08
C ILE A 87 -3.40 -6.87 0.41
N TRP A 88 -2.24 -7.24 0.92
CA TRP A 88 -2.00 -8.52 1.57
C TRP A 88 -2.64 -8.54 2.95
N GLN A 89 -3.64 -9.40 3.10
CA GLN A 89 -4.36 -9.58 4.36
C GLN A 89 -3.54 -10.39 5.37
N SER A 90 -3.49 -9.94 6.62
CA SER A 90 -2.80 -10.65 7.71
C SER A 90 -1.35 -11.03 7.37
N ALA A 91 -0.64 -10.12 6.72
CA ALA A 91 0.69 -10.37 6.15
C ALA A 91 1.75 -10.65 7.23
N MET A 92 1.59 -10.09 8.43
CA MET A 92 2.59 -10.22 9.49
C MET A 92 2.52 -11.57 10.21
N GLY A 93 3.58 -12.37 10.10
CA GLY A 93 3.77 -13.61 10.86
C GLY A 93 3.87 -14.90 10.04
N HIS A 94 4.11 -14.83 8.73
CA HIS A 94 4.51 -16.01 7.96
C HIS A 94 5.92 -16.45 8.39
N GLY A 95 6.06 -17.65 8.98
CA GLY A 95 7.33 -18.17 9.50
C GLY A 95 7.67 -17.82 10.96
N ARG A 96 6.80 -17.10 11.70
CA ARG A 96 6.94 -16.85 13.14
C ARG A 96 5.77 -17.49 13.91
N SER A 97 6.01 -17.92 15.15
CA SER A 97 5.01 -18.61 15.98
C SER A 97 3.77 -17.77 16.33
N GLN A 98 3.84 -16.44 16.21
CA GLN A 98 2.74 -15.55 16.55
C GLN A 98 2.46 -14.60 15.38
N LYS A 99 1.24 -14.68 14.83
CA LYS A 99 0.72 -13.73 13.85
C LYS A 99 0.17 -12.51 14.57
N ILE A 100 0.41 -11.33 14.02
CA ILE A 100 -0.17 -10.10 14.56
C ILE A 100 -1.54 -9.92 13.88
N PRO A 101 -2.65 -9.93 14.62
CA PRO A 101 -3.97 -9.75 14.03
C PRO A 101 -4.15 -8.30 13.54
N ASN A 102 -5.16 -8.08 12.70
CA ASN A 102 -5.58 -6.74 12.25
C ASN A 102 -4.52 -5.93 11.47
N THR A 103 -3.50 -6.59 10.92
CA THR A 103 -2.43 -5.92 10.19
C THR A 103 -2.33 -6.40 8.76
N ASN A 104 -2.58 -5.46 7.85
CA ASN A 104 -2.48 -5.66 6.41
C ASN A 104 -1.25 -4.93 5.86
N LEU A 105 -0.81 -5.35 4.69
CA LEU A 105 0.35 -4.78 4.02
C LEU A 105 0.01 -4.45 2.57
N LEU A 106 0.37 -3.26 2.13
CA LEU A 106 0.54 -2.93 0.72
C LEU A 106 2.04 -2.99 0.42
N PRO A 107 2.52 -4.09 -0.18
CA PRO A 107 3.95 -4.36 -0.30
C PRO A 107 4.58 -3.51 -1.41
N CYS A 108 5.87 -3.23 -1.22
CA CYS A 108 6.74 -2.66 -2.25
C CYS A 108 7.38 -3.78 -3.09
N ASP A 109 7.88 -3.41 -4.27
CA ASP A 109 8.86 -4.20 -5.00
C ASP A 109 9.92 -3.32 -5.66
N LEU A 110 10.97 -3.98 -6.16
CA LEU A 110 12.14 -3.33 -6.75
C LEU A 110 11.84 -2.60 -8.07
N GLU A 111 10.73 -2.90 -8.75
CA GLU A 111 10.37 -2.22 -10.01
C GLU A 111 10.05 -0.75 -9.75
N LEU A 112 9.68 -0.40 -8.51
CA LEU A 112 9.50 0.98 -8.07
C LEU A 112 10.78 1.83 -8.13
N LEU A 113 11.99 1.22 -8.17
CA LEU A 113 13.26 1.97 -8.28
C LEU A 113 13.35 2.82 -9.54
N GLY A 114 12.75 2.34 -10.63
CA GLY A 114 12.77 3.03 -11.93
C GLY A 114 11.68 4.10 -12.07
N GLU A 115 10.83 4.27 -11.06
CA GLU A 115 9.64 5.10 -11.13
C GLU A 115 9.84 6.46 -10.45
N ASP A 116 9.57 7.56 -11.17
CA ASP A 116 9.54 8.89 -10.56
C ASP A 116 8.22 9.09 -9.83
N LEU A 117 8.25 8.95 -8.51
CA LEU A 117 7.10 9.18 -7.62
C LEU A 117 6.79 10.66 -7.39
N GLY A 118 7.38 11.57 -8.18
CA GLY A 118 7.18 13.02 -8.08
C GLY A 118 8.14 13.70 -7.10
N GLY A 119 9.32 13.11 -6.88
CA GLY A 119 10.35 13.61 -5.97
C GLY A 119 11.49 14.37 -6.66
N GLY A 120 11.60 14.27 -7.98
CA GLY A 120 12.51 15.07 -8.79
C GLY A 120 11.89 16.39 -9.23
N PHE A 121 12.69 17.46 -9.28
CA PHE A 121 12.33 18.71 -9.94
C PHE A 121 12.17 18.48 -11.45
N THR A 122 11.05 17.90 -11.86
CA THR A 122 10.64 17.86 -13.27
C THR A 122 9.57 18.94 -13.46
N ASN A 123 9.81 19.87 -14.37
CA ASN A 123 8.85 20.91 -14.77
C ASN A 123 7.62 20.34 -15.51
N THR A 124 7.39 19.03 -15.45
CA THR A 124 6.19 18.40 -15.96
C THR A 124 5.10 18.48 -14.89
N PRO A 125 4.03 19.27 -15.10
CA PRO A 125 2.95 19.34 -14.14
C PRO A 125 2.38 17.95 -13.92
N CYS A 126 2.30 17.55 -12.65
CA CYS A 126 1.50 16.42 -12.24
C CYS A 126 0.11 16.58 -12.86
N PRO A 127 -0.41 15.63 -13.65
CA PRO A 127 -1.72 15.77 -14.26
C PRO A 127 -2.78 15.62 -13.17
N ILE A 128 -3.04 16.73 -12.47
CA ILE A 128 -4.16 16.85 -11.54
C ILE A 128 -5.44 16.79 -12.40
N PRO A 129 -6.38 15.86 -12.14
CA PRO A 129 -7.62 15.81 -12.88
C PRO A 129 -8.40 17.12 -12.72
N SER A 130 -8.73 17.77 -13.83
CA SER A 130 -9.64 18.93 -13.85
C SER A 130 -11.10 18.53 -13.66
N GLU A 131 -11.42 17.24 -13.68
CA GLU A 131 -12.78 16.73 -13.49
C GLU A 131 -12.84 15.65 -12.40
N PRO A 132 -13.86 15.68 -11.52
CA PRO A 132 -14.09 14.61 -10.57
C PRO A 132 -14.43 13.32 -11.33
N LEU A 133 -13.89 12.19 -10.87
CA LEU A 133 -14.24 10.84 -11.35
C LEU A 133 -15.78 10.74 -11.45
N SER A 134 -16.29 10.54 -12.67
CA SER A 134 -17.71 10.42 -12.92
C SER A 134 -18.30 9.33 -12.03
N SER A 135 -19.38 9.69 -11.32
CA SER A 135 -20.12 8.77 -10.45
C SER A 135 -20.55 7.52 -11.23
N PRO A 136 -20.57 6.32 -10.62
CA PRO A 136 -21.08 5.14 -11.29
C PRO A 136 -22.51 5.39 -11.79
N SER A 137 -22.73 5.14 -13.08
CA SER A 137 -24.04 5.25 -13.72
C SER A 137 -25.07 4.45 -12.93
N LYS A 138 -26.18 5.10 -12.55
CA LYS A 138 -27.34 4.47 -11.93
C LYS A 138 -27.77 3.29 -12.83
N ALA A 139 -27.58 2.06 -12.34
CA ALA A 139 -28.25 0.90 -12.90
C ALA A 139 -29.76 1.16 -12.84
N GLY A 140 -30.41 1.01 -13.99
CA GLY A 140 -31.78 1.40 -14.22
C GLY A 140 -32.75 0.74 -13.24
N LYS A 141 -33.72 1.54 -12.79
CA LYS A 141 -35.00 1.04 -12.32
C LYS A 141 -35.64 0.20 -13.43
N ALA A 142 -36.00 -1.02 -13.10
CA ALA A 142 -37.09 -1.72 -13.77
C ALA A 142 -38.17 -1.97 -12.69
N ASP A 143 -39.24 -1.18 -12.75
CA ASP A 143 -40.56 -1.50 -12.21
C ASP A 143 -41.49 -1.70 -13.44
N PRO A 144 -42.74 -2.16 -13.29
CA PRO A 144 -43.16 -3.53 -13.03
C PRO A 144 -44.11 -4.04 -14.14
N ALA A 145 -44.38 -5.35 -14.17
CA ALA A 145 -45.59 -5.96 -14.73
C ALA A 145 -45.79 -7.33 -14.10
#